data_AF-A0A969MXZ6-F1
#
_entry.id   AF-A0A969MXZ6-F1
#
_cell.length_a   1.000
_cell.length_b   1.000
_cell.length_c   1.000
_cell.angle_alpha   90.00
_cell.angle_beta   90.00
_cell.angle_gamma   90.00
#
_symmetry.space_group_name_H-M   'P 1'
#
loop_
_entity.id
_entity.type
_entity.pdbx_description
1 polymer ?
#
loop_
_entity_poly.entity_id
_entity_poly.type
_entity_poly.pdbx_seq_one_letter_code
_entity_poly.pdbx_strand_id
1 'polypeptide(L)'
;MFWCCQSLFKYLPQHDDIFPQIAQRLDKGRFVFIRHDSEVVNQIFYTRLELAFQKYNLSHEKYCIFLPRLKARMFAGVTALADVFLDNIGWSGNNTIMESTLYNNVPIVTWPGTLMRSRHAKAILDVMGIVETIASSKADYIEIAIRLGEDSAYRRSISEKVNHSKHKLYNDLTPVRALEDFLNQVVRQPKSLPDWQHSEARVRLNKPQLNESEFNQWKFND
;
A
#
# COMPACT_ATOMS: atom_id res chain seq x y z
N MET A 1 -6.79 -6.05 -16.60
CA MET A 1 -5.78 -5.14 -16.04
C MET A 1 -5.70 -5.32 -14.53
N PHE A 2 -4.52 -5.68 -14.02
CA PHE A 2 -4.21 -5.64 -12.59
C PHE A 2 -3.68 -4.27 -12.21
N TRP A 3 -4.32 -3.63 -11.23
CA TRP A 3 -3.98 -2.31 -10.75
C TRP A 3 -2.99 -2.40 -9.59
N CYS A 4 -1.75 -1.98 -9.86
CA CYS A 4 -0.60 -2.00 -8.96
C CYS A 4 -0.15 -0.56 -8.67
N CYS A 5 -1.07 0.30 -8.24
CA CYS A 5 -0.87 1.76 -8.20
C CYS A 5 -0.17 2.29 -6.94
N GLN A 6 0.24 1.41 -6.04
CA GLN A 6 0.92 1.79 -4.80
C GLN A 6 2.35 2.27 -5.09
N SER A 7 2.91 3.09 -4.19
CA SER A 7 4.27 3.63 -4.34
C SER A 7 5.32 2.54 -4.51
N LEU A 8 6.27 2.73 -5.43
CA LEU A 8 7.21 1.67 -5.83
C LEU A 8 8.07 1.11 -4.68
N PHE A 9 8.45 1.95 -3.72
CA PHE A 9 9.23 1.52 -2.55
C PHE A 9 8.46 0.58 -1.61
N LYS A 10 7.15 0.38 -1.80
CA LYS A 10 6.36 -0.61 -1.06
C LYS A 10 6.54 -2.02 -1.62
N TYR A 11 6.85 -2.16 -2.91
CA TYR A 11 7.11 -3.47 -3.52
C TYR A 11 8.47 -3.99 -3.10
N LEU A 12 8.48 -5.01 -2.26
CA LEU A 12 9.70 -5.58 -1.70
C LEU A 12 10.27 -6.70 -2.60
N PRO A 13 11.61 -6.79 -2.75
CA PRO A 13 12.24 -7.71 -3.71
C PRO A 13 11.83 -9.18 -3.59
N GLN A 14 11.57 -9.66 -2.37
CA GLN A 14 11.19 -11.06 -2.11
C GLN A 14 9.80 -11.45 -2.67
N HIS A 15 9.05 -10.49 -3.22
CA HIS A 15 7.72 -10.69 -3.79
C HIS A 15 7.66 -10.43 -5.30
N ASP A 16 8.77 -10.05 -5.94
CA ASP A 16 8.78 -9.70 -7.37
C ASP A 16 8.42 -10.87 -8.30
N ASP A 17 8.63 -12.11 -7.85
CA ASP A 17 8.29 -13.34 -8.56
C ASP A 17 6.78 -13.62 -8.62
N ILE A 18 5.94 -12.89 -7.89
CA ILE A 18 4.47 -13.01 -7.97
C ILE A 18 3.96 -12.61 -9.36
N PHE A 19 4.45 -11.50 -9.90
CA PHE A 19 4.00 -10.97 -11.19
C PHE A 19 4.23 -11.95 -12.35
N PRO A 20 5.44 -12.51 -12.56
CA PRO A 20 5.64 -13.49 -13.62
C PRO A 20 4.87 -14.81 -13.38
N GLN A 21 4.70 -15.27 -12.14
CA GLN A 21 3.89 -16.46 -11.86
C GLN A 21 2.42 -16.28 -12.28
N ILE A 22 1.83 -15.12 -11.99
CA ILE A 22 0.49 -14.77 -12.49
C ILE A 22 0.50 -14.67 -14.02
N ALA A 23 1.52 -14.03 -14.60
CA ALA A 23 1.63 -13.83 -16.06
C ALA A 23 1.76 -15.14 -16.85
N GLN A 24 2.41 -16.17 -16.30
CA GLN A 24 2.51 -17.49 -16.94
C GLN A 24 1.15 -18.13 -17.19
N ARG A 25 0.16 -17.84 -16.34
CA ARG A 25 -1.21 -18.34 -16.46
C ARG A 25 -2.12 -17.36 -17.21
N LEU A 26 -1.79 -16.07 -17.15
CA LEU A 26 -2.56 -14.99 -17.75
C LEU A 26 -1.79 -14.25 -18.85
N ASP A 27 -1.75 -14.81 -20.06
CA ASP A 27 -1.04 -14.23 -21.22
C ASP A 27 -1.49 -12.79 -21.57
N LYS A 28 -2.78 -12.50 -21.35
CA LYS A 28 -3.38 -11.16 -21.55
C LYS A 28 -3.37 -10.29 -20.29
N GLY A 29 -2.90 -10.81 -19.16
CA GLY A 29 -2.75 -10.05 -17.92
C GLY A 29 -1.78 -8.90 -18.11
N ARG A 30 -2.11 -7.73 -17.57
CA ARG A 30 -1.21 -6.56 -17.55
C ARG A 30 -1.18 -5.99 -16.14
N PHE A 31 0.01 -5.80 -15.59
CA PHE A 31 0.23 -5.14 -14.30
C PHE A 31 0.57 -3.69 -14.56
N VAL A 32 -0.24 -2.78 -14.01
CA VAL A 32 -0.09 -1.35 -14.25
C VAL A 32 0.37 -0.67 -12.98
N PHE A 33 1.58 -0.13 -13.04
CA PHE A 33 2.26 0.56 -11.95
C PHE A 33 2.28 2.07 -12.19
N ILE A 34 2.50 2.83 -11.12
CA ILE A 34 2.73 4.28 -11.19
C ILE A 34 4.18 4.57 -10.84
N ARG A 35 4.86 5.32 -11.71
CA ARG A 35 6.24 5.78 -11.53
C ARG A 35 6.38 6.61 -10.26
N HIS A 36 7.54 6.51 -9.64
CA HIS A 36 8.00 7.39 -8.58
C HIS A 36 8.67 8.64 -9.20
N ASP A 37 8.73 9.74 -8.43
CA ASP A 37 9.37 10.99 -8.89
C ASP A 37 10.90 10.85 -9.02
N SER A 38 11.49 9.92 -8.27
CA SER A 38 12.91 9.57 -8.39
C SER A 38 13.13 8.51 -9.45
N GLU A 39 13.92 8.85 -10.47
CA GLU A 39 14.26 7.90 -11.53
C GLU A 39 15.13 6.74 -11.05
N VAL A 40 15.94 6.95 -10.01
CA VAL A 40 16.71 5.87 -9.37
C VAL A 40 15.78 4.81 -8.80
N VAL A 41 14.68 5.21 -8.14
CA VAL A 41 13.68 4.27 -7.61
C VAL A 41 12.98 3.52 -8.75
N ASN A 42 12.65 4.21 -9.85
CA ASN A 42 12.05 3.59 -11.03
C ASN A 42 12.98 2.52 -11.61
N GLN A 43 14.24 2.88 -11.88
CA GLN A 43 15.21 1.98 -12.50
C GLN A 43 15.49 0.75 -11.65
N ILE A 44 15.63 0.90 -10.33
CA ILE A 44 15.79 -0.24 -9.41
C ILE A 44 14.60 -1.20 -9.53
N PHE A 45 13.38 -0.67 -9.56
CA PHE A 45 12.19 -1.49 -9.65
C PHE A 45 12.07 -2.19 -11.03
N TYR A 46 12.40 -1.49 -12.11
CA TYR A 46 12.37 -2.06 -13.47
C TYR A 46 13.37 -3.20 -13.62
N THR A 47 14.63 -2.99 -13.21
CA THR A 47 15.66 -4.03 -13.26
C THR A 47 15.28 -5.24 -12.41
N ARG A 48 14.67 -5.03 -11.23
CA ARG A 48 14.15 -6.11 -10.40
C ARG A 48 13.06 -6.93 -11.10
N LEU A 49 12.08 -6.26 -11.72
CA LEU A 49 11.03 -6.94 -12.48
C LEU A 49 11.58 -7.65 -13.71
N GLU A 50 12.50 -7.05 -14.44
CA GLU A 50 13.18 -7.68 -15.57
C GLU A 50 13.83 -9.02 -15.14
N LEU A 51 14.64 -8.99 -14.08
CA LEU A 51 15.29 -10.19 -13.55
C LEU A 51 14.28 -11.22 -13.03
N ALA A 52 13.19 -10.78 -12.40
CA ALA A 52 12.14 -11.68 -11.92
C ALA A 52 11.44 -12.38 -13.09
N PHE A 53 11.07 -11.66 -14.15
CA PHE A 53 10.38 -12.21 -15.33
C PHE A 53 11.30 -13.11 -16.17
N GLN A 54 12.59 -12.76 -16.31
CA GLN A 54 13.58 -13.59 -17.02
C GLN A 54 13.70 -15.00 -16.42
N LYS A 55 13.59 -15.16 -15.10
CA LYS A 55 13.60 -16.49 -14.44
C LYS A 55 12.47 -17.41 -14.90
N TYR A 56 11.40 -16.86 -15.45
CA TYR A 56 10.24 -17.59 -15.97
C TYR A 56 10.19 -17.59 -17.51
N ASN A 57 11.26 -17.16 -18.18
CA ASN A 57 11.33 -17.00 -19.65
C ASN A 57 10.26 -16.06 -20.21
N LEU A 58 9.89 -15.02 -19.46
CA LEU A 58 8.94 -13.99 -19.87
C LEU A 58 9.63 -12.63 -20.03
N SER A 59 9.16 -11.80 -20.96
CA SER A 59 9.56 -10.39 -21.03
C SER A 59 8.66 -9.54 -20.13
N HIS A 60 9.25 -8.81 -19.19
CA HIS A 60 8.51 -7.91 -18.31
C HIS A 60 7.78 -6.81 -19.10
N GLU A 61 8.34 -6.33 -20.22
CA GLU A 61 7.76 -5.28 -21.06
C GLU A 61 6.41 -5.69 -21.68
N LYS A 62 6.19 -7.00 -21.88
CA LYS A 62 4.90 -7.52 -22.35
C LYS A 62 3.81 -7.38 -21.29
N TYR A 63 4.15 -7.47 -20.01
CA TYR A 63 3.17 -7.59 -18.92
C TYR A 63 3.10 -6.35 -18.02
N CYS A 64 4.19 -5.60 -17.86
CA CYS A 64 4.31 -4.47 -16.95
C CYS A 64 4.18 -3.15 -17.69
N ILE A 65 3.24 -2.30 -17.27
CA ILE A 65 3.01 -0.96 -17.81
C ILE A 65 3.30 0.04 -16.71
N PHE A 66 4.10 1.06 -17.01
CA PHE A 66 4.47 2.10 -16.04
C PHE A 66 3.89 3.45 -16.45
N LEU A 67 2.88 3.90 -15.71
CA LEU A 67 2.25 5.20 -15.93
C LEU A 67 3.02 6.30 -15.19
N PRO A 68 3.05 7.54 -15.69
CA PRO A 68 3.54 8.67 -14.93
C PRO A 68 2.66 8.92 -13.69
N ARG A 69 3.10 9.80 -12.79
CA ARG A 69 2.26 10.28 -11.70
C ARG A 69 0.98 10.89 -12.25
N LEU A 70 -0.16 10.45 -11.72
CA LEU A 70 -1.49 10.84 -12.21
C LEU A 70 -2.12 11.87 -11.27
N LYS A 71 -2.76 12.89 -11.85
CA LYS A 71 -3.70 13.76 -11.11
C LYS A 71 -4.96 12.96 -10.75
N ALA A 72 -5.66 13.36 -9.69
CA ALA A 72 -6.80 12.64 -9.13
C ALA A 72 -7.85 12.16 -10.17
N ARG A 73 -8.28 13.03 -11.09
CA ARG A 73 -9.27 12.65 -12.13
C ARG A 73 -8.75 11.56 -13.07
N MET A 74 -7.48 11.65 -13.48
CA MET A 74 -6.87 10.65 -14.35
C MET A 74 -6.64 9.35 -13.60
N PHE A 75 -6.22 9.42 -12.33
CA PHE A 75 -6.11 8.25 -11.47
C PHE A 75 -7.45 7.50 -11.36
N ALA A 76 -8.55 8.22 -11.10
CA ALA A 76 -9.88 7.64 -11.05
C ALA A 76 -10.30 7.02 -12.39
N GLY A 77 -10.03 7.69 -13.51
CA GLY A 77 -10.32 7.21 -14.85
C GLY A 77 -9.57 5.92 -15.21
N VAL A 78 -8.27 5.82 -14.88
CA VAL A 78 -7.50 4.59 -15.07
C VAL A 78 -7.99 3.49 -14.13
N THR A 79 -8.31 3.82 -12.89
CA THR A 79 -8.85 2.86 -11.92
C THR A 79 -10.19 2.28 -12.38
N ALA A 80 -11.00 3.03 -13.12
CA ALA A 80 -12.25 2.52 -13.71
C ALA A 80 -12.03 1.44 -14.79
N LEU A 81 -10.80 1.31 -15.32
CA LEU A 81 -10.42 0.26 -16.26
C LEU A 81 -9.83 -0.98 -15.55
N ALA A 82 -9.67 -0.94 -14.23
CA ALA A 82 -9.06 -2.02 -13.47
C ALA A 82 -10.02 -3.20 -13.31
N ASP A 83 -9.53 -4.40 -13.56
CA ASP A 83 -10.25 -5.63 -13.28
C ASP A 83 -10.02 -6.06 -11.82
N VAL A 84 -8.78 -5.94 -11.33
CA VAL A 84 -8.36 -6.44 -10.02
C VAL A 84 -7.34 -5.48 -9.42
N PHE A 85 -7.48 -5.16 -8.14
CA PHE A 85 -6.48 -4.45 -7.35
C PHE A 85 -5.58 -5.46 -6.64
N LEU A 86 -4.28 -5.37 -6.87
CA LEU A 86 -3.29 -6.18 -6.17
C LEU A 86 -2.71 -5.37 -5.00
N ASP A 87 -3.17 -5.66 -3.78
CA ASP A 87 -2.62 -5.02 -2.58
C ASP A 87 -1.21 -5.51 -2.33
N ASN A 88 -0.32 -4.55 -2.07
CA ASN A 88 1.07 -4.80 -1.84
C ASN A 88 1.33 -5.52 -0.51
N ILE A 89 2.22 -6.52 -0.57
CA ILE A 89 2.57 -7.38 0.57
C ILE A 89 3.58 -6.67 1.49
N GLY A 90 3.38 -6.78 2.80
CA GLY A 90 4.24 -6.15 3.82
C GLY A 90 3.96 -4.67 4.07
N TRP A 91 3.36 -3.96 3.10
CA TRP A 91 2.81 -2.62 3.28
C TRP A 91 1.54 -2.41 2.45
N SER A 92 0.40 -2.52 3.13
CA SER A 92 -0.93 -2.46 2.52
C SER A 92 -1.35 -1.04 2.14
N GLY A 93 -2.21 -0.92 1.14
CA GLY A 93 -2.86 0.31 0.73
C GLY A 93 -3.92 0.74 1.75
N ASN A 94 -4.28 2.03 1.71
CA ASN A 94 -5.50 2.50 2.37
C ASN A 94 -6.25 3.40 1.38
N ASN A 95 -5.74 4.62 1.16
CA ASN A 95 -6.36 5.57 0.22
C ASN A 95 -6.51 4.99 -1.20
N THR A 96 -5.49 4.31 -1.75
CA THR A 96 -5.57 3.67 -3.06
C THR A 96 -6.64 2.58 -3.15
N ILE A 97 -6.87 1.87 -2.04
CA ILE A 97 -7.91 0.85 -1.93
C ILE A 97 -9.29 1.50 -1.84
N MET A 98 -9.43 2.53 -1.00
CA MET A 98 -10.66 3.30 -0.86
C MET A 98 -11.06 3.91 -2.21
N GLU A 99 -10.13 4.53 -2.94
CA GLU A 99 -10.39 5.08 -4.27
C GLU A 99 -10.79 3.99 -5.29
N SER A 100 -10.19 2.79 -5.21
CA SER A 100 -10.50 1.70 -6.14
C SER A 100 -11.86 1.04 -5.85
N THR A 101 -12.22 0.88 -4.58
CA THR A 101 -13.47 0.22 -4.18
C THR A 101 -14.66 1.16 -4.18
N LEU A 102 -14.53 2.36 -3.62
CA LEU A 102 -15.65 3.27 -3.45
C LEU A 102 -16.21 3.75 -4.78
N TYR A 103 -15.33 4.07 -5.74
CA TYR A 103 -15.74 4.63 -7.02
C TYR A 103 -15.99 3.56 -8.10
N ASN A 104 -15.21 2.48 -8.11
CA ASN A 104 -15.19 1.54 -9.24
C ASN A 104 -15.44 0.07 -8.85
N ASN A 105 -15.75 -0.21 -7.58
CA ASN A 105 -16.06 -1.56 -7.10
C ASN A 105 -15.00 -2.63 -7.44
N VAL A 106 -13.73 -2.21 -7.55
CA VAL A 106 -12.65 -3.10 -7.99
C VAL A 106 -12.38 -4.17 -6.92
N PRO A 107 -12.44 -5.48 -7.27
CA PRO A 107 -12.02 -6.57 -6.38
C PRO A 107 -10.57 -6.41 -5.91
N ILE A 108 -10.31 -6.63 -4.62
CA ILE A 108 -8.98 -6.52 -4.01
C ILE A 108 -8.46 -7.89 -3.63
N VAL A 109 -7.22 -8.19 -3.98
CA VAL A 109 -6.46 -9.32 -3.43
C VAL A 109 -5.47 -8.80 -2.40
N THR A 110 -5.43 -9.38 -1.22
CA THR A 110 -4.44 -9.04 -0.18
C THR A 110 -3.91 -10.29 0.51
N TRP A 111 -2.65 -10.24 0.95
CA TRP A 111 -2.05 -11.24 1.84
C TRP A 111 -1.56 -10.54 3.10
N PRO A 112 -2.32 -10.59 4.21
CA PRO A 112 -2.00 -9.85 5.41
C PRO A 112 -0.82 -10.47 6.16
N GLY A 113 0.14 -9.62 6.52
CA GLY A 113 1.21 -9.98 7.46
C GLY A 113 0.78 -9.85 8.92
N THR A 114 1.76 -9.93 9.82
CA THR A 114 1.56 -9.81 11.28
C THR A 114 1.45 -8.36 11.75
N LEU A 115 2.06 -7.41 11.03
CA LEU A 115 2.10 -6.00 11.41
C LEU A 115 0.87 -5.24 10.91
N MET A 116 0.40 -4.27 11.70
CA MET A 116 -0.75 -3.42 11.36
C MET A 116 -0.65 -2.83 9.93
N ARG A 117 0.52 -2.29 9.56
CA ARG A 117 0.76 -1.71 8.23
C ARG A 117 0.50 -2.63 7.04
N SER A 118 0.46 -3.94 7.26
CA SER A 118 0.20 -4.97 6.25
C SER A 118 -1.23 -5.49 6.26
N ARG A 119 -2.13 -4.90 7.07
CA ARG A 119 -3.47 -5.44 7.35
C ARG A 119 -4.62 -4.46 7.03
N HIS A 120 -4.35 -3.31 6.41
CA HIS A 120 -5.39 -2.35 6.06
C HIS A 120 -6.40 -2.93 5.06
N ALA A 121 -5.95 -3.50 3.94
CA ALA A 121 -6.83 -4.16 2.97
C ALA A 121 -7.66 -5.27 3.62
N LYS A 122 -7.04 -6.08 4.50
CA LYS A 122 -7.75 -7.10 5.26
C LYS A 122 -8.87 -6.50 6.10
N ALA A 123 -8.59 -5.45 6.88
CA ALA A 123 -9.60 -4.79 7.71
C ALA A 123 -10.75 -4.21 6.87
N ILE A 124 -10.44 -3.58 5.74
CA ILE A 124 -11.43 -3.05 4.80
C ILE A 124 -12.31 -4.17 4.23
N LEU A 125 -11.70 -5.29 3.81
CA LEU A 125 -12.40 -6.46 3.32
C LEU A 125 -13.25 -7.14 4.40
N ASP A 126 -12.75 -7.24 5.64
CA ASP A 126 -13.50 -7.76 6.79
C ASP A 126 -14.75 -6.92 7.07
N VAL A 127 -14.64 -5.57 7.07
CA VAL A 127 -15.79 -4.66 7.26
C VAL A 127 -16.83 -4.84 6.15
N MET A 128 -16.38 -5.06 4.91
CA MET A 128 -17.28 -5.39 3.80
C MET A 128 -17.82 -6.82 3.85
N GLY A 129 -17.24 -7.72 4.65
CA GLY A 129 -17.61 -9.14 4.72
C GLY A 129 -17.12 -9.96 3.52
N ILE A 130 -16.03 -9.55 2.87
CA ILE A 130 -15.46 -10.19 1.67
C ILE A 130 -14.15 -10.88 2.05
N VAL A 131 -14.23 -12.14 2.48
CA VAL A 131 -13.06 -12.88 2.98
C VAL A 131 -12.38 -13.72 1.89
N GLU A 132 -13.06 -13.94 0.76
CA GLU A 132 -12.65 -14.85 -0.31
C GLU A 132 -11.41 -14.37 -1.09
N THR A 133 -11.05 -13.10 -0.94
CA THR A 133 -9.88 -12.50 -1.57
C THR A 133 -8.79 -12.10 -0.57
N ILE A 134 -8.89 -12.59 0.67
CA ILE A 134 -7.87 -12.50 1.71
C ILE A 134 -7.05 -13.79 1.68
N ALA A 135 -5.86 -13.72 1.11
CA ALA A 135 -4.95 -14.86 0.99
C ALA A 135 -4.35 -15.26 2.35
N SER A 136 -4.18 -16.57 2.54
CA SER A 136 -3.51 -17.19 3.68
C SER A 136 -1.99 -17.33 3.47
N SER A 137 -1.53 -17.31 2.22
CA SER A 137 -0.13 -17.47 1.83
C SER A 137 0.17 -16.76 0.52
N LYS A 138 1.46 -16.70 0.13
CA LYS A 138 1.89 -16.19 -1.17
C LYS A 138 1.28 -16.97 -2.35
N ALA A 139 1.25 -18.30 -2.25
CA ALA A 139 0.68 -19.16 -3.29
C ALA A 139 -0.82 -18.89 -3.44
N ASP A 140 -1.52 -18.79 -2.31
CA ASP A 140 -2.95 -18.45 -2.28
C ASP A 140 -3.23 -17.07 -2.87
N TYR A 141 -2.38 -16.07 -2.60
CA TYR A 141 -2.47 -14.74 -3.23
C TYR A 141 -2.39 -14.81 -4.75
N ILE A 142 -1.44 -15.61 -5.26
CA ILE A 142 -1.27 -15.83 -6.71
C ILE A 142 -2.49 -16.52 -7.30
N GLU A 143 -3.00 -17.58 -6.68
CA GLU A 143 -4.18 -18.32 -7.16
C GLU A 143 -5.45 -17.47 -7.15
N ILE A 144 -5.68 -16.65 -6.11
CA ILE A 144 -6.80 -15.71 -6.07
C ILE A 144 -6.68 -14.69 -7.20
N ALA A 145 -5.48 -14.13 -7.43
CA ALA A 145 -5.24 -13.17 -8.52
C ALA A 145 -5.47 -13.81 -9.90
N ILE A 146 -5.00 -15.04 -10.11
CA ILE A 146 -5.22 -15.81 -11.35
C ILE A 146 -6.72 -16.04 -11.55
N ARG A 147 -7.42 -16.57 -10.54
CA ARG A 147 -8.86 -16.85 -10.62
C ARG A 147 -9.66 -15.59 -10.96
N LEU A 148 -9.36 -14.46 -10.32
CA LEU A 148 -10.00 -13.19 -10.65
C LEU A 148 -9.65 -12.71 -12.06
N GLY A 149 -8.47 -13.01 -12.58
CA GLY A 149 -8.07 -12.68 -13.95
C GLY A 149 -8.74 -13.54 -15.02
N GLU A 150 -8.85 -14.85 -14.79
CA GLU A 150 -9.40 -15.86 -15.71
C GLU A 150 -10.94 -15.89 -15.69
N ASP A 151 -11.54 -15.95 -14.50
CA ASP A 151 -12.97 -16.15 -14.32
C ASP A 151 -13.71 -14.81 -14.18
N SER A 152 -14.24 -14.33 -15.30
CA SER A 152 -15.01 -13.08 -15.34
C SER A 152 -16.31 -13.12 -14.53
N ALA A 153 -16.93 -14.29 -14.35
CA ALA A 153 -18.15 -14.44 -13.56
C ALA A 153 -17.83 -14.34 -12.07
N TYR A 154 -16.77 -15.03 -11.62
CA TYR A 154 -16.27 -14.89 -10.26
C TYR A 154 -15.84 -13.45 -9.96
N ARG A 155 -15.06 -12.82 -10.86
CA ARG A 155 -14.66 -11.42 -10.71
C ARG A 155 -15.86 -10.48 -10.56
N ARG A 156 -16.89 -10.66 -11.40
CA ARG A 156 -18.15 -9.88 -11.30
C ARG A 156 -18.84 -10.11 -9.96
N SER A 157 -18.93 -11.34 -9.49
CA SER A 157 -19.55 -11.66 -8.21
C SER A 157 -18.85 -10.96 -7.02
N ILE A 158 -17.51 -10.87 -7.04
CA ILE A 158 -16.77 -10.12 -6.01
C ILE A 158 -16.99 -8.62 -6.15
N SER A 159 -16.99 -8.08 -7.38
CA SER A 159 -17.28 -6.67 -7.62
C SER A 159 -18.69 -6.28 -7.15
N GLU A 160 -19.68 -7.15 -7.36
CA GLU A 160 -21.04 -6.98 -6.84
C GLU A 160 -21.04 -6.98 -5.30
N LYS A 161 -20.32 -7.89 -4.64
CA LYS A 161 -20.18 -7.87 -3.17
C LYS A 161 -19.57 -6.55 -2.67
N VAL A 162 -18.55 -6.03 -3.35
CA VAL A 162 -17.98 -4.70 -3.06
C VAL A 162 -19.05 -3.62 -3.22
N ASN A 163 -19.78 -3.60 -4.33
CA ASN A 163 -20.82 -2.59 -4.56
C ASN A 163 -21.91 -2.59 -3.48
N HIS A 164 -22.34 -3.78 -3.03
CA HIS A 164 -23.35 -3.93 -1.98
C HIS A 164 -22.82 -3.54 -0.59
N SER A 165 -21.52 -3.68 -0.33
CA SER A 165 -20.97 -3.56 1.03
C SER A 165 -20.10 -2.33 1.26
N LYS A 166 -19.65 -1.63 0.21
CA LYS A 166 -18.76 -0.46 0.32
C LYS A 166 -19.32 0.67 1.18
N HIS A 167 -20.65 0.75 1.32
CA HIS A 167 -21.31 1.71 2.19
C HIS A 167 -20.96 1.58 3.67
N LYS A 168 -20.49 0.39 4.09
CA LYS A 168 -20.03 0.14 5.47
C LYS A 168 -18.68 0.80 5.79
N LEU A 169 -17.93 1.25 4.77
CA LEU A 169 -16.59 1.82 4.95
C LEU A 169 -16.60 3.32 5.28
N TYR A 170 -17.75 3.98 5.17
CA TYR A 170 -17.89 5.41 5.38
C TYR A 170 -19.12 5.71 6.22
N ASN A 171 -19.16 6.93 6.79
CA ASN A 171 -20.20 7.36 7.71
C ASN A 171 -20.34 6.49 8.98
N ASP A 172 -19.33 5.69 9.33
CA ASP A 172 -19.24 5.05 10.64
C ASP A 172 -18.71 6.04 11.67
N LEU A 173 -19.58 6.46 12.58
CA LEU A 173 -19.23 7.36 13.67
C LEU A 173 -18.62 6.62 14.87
N THR A 174 -18.63 5.29 14.90
CA THR A 174 -18.06 4.48 15.99
C THR A 174 -16.60 4.87 16.31
N PRO A 175 -15.66 4.94 15.35
CA PRO A 175 -14.29 5.36 15.64
C PRO A 175 -14.20 6.83 16.10
N VAL A 176 -15.10 7.69 15.63
CA VAL A 176 -15.16 9.11 16.05
C VAL A 176 -15.57 9.21 17.51
N ARG A 177 -16.66 8.52 17.90
CA ARG A 177 -17.14 8.48 19.30
C ARG A 177 -16.14 7.81 20.23
N ALA A 178 -15.53 6.71 19.80
CA ALA A 178 -14.50 6.03 20.59
C ALA A 178 -13.29 6.95 20.86
N LEU A 179 -12.87 7.76 19.88
CA LEU A 179 -11.82 8.75 20.06
C LEU A 179 -12.26 9.89 21.00
N GLU A 180 -13.48 10.40 20.85
CA GLU A 180 -14.05 11.42 21.75
C GLU A 180 -14.10 10.94 23.20
N ASP A 181 -14.58 9.72 23.44
CA ASP A 181 -14.65 9.10 24.76
C ASP A 181 -13.26 8.94 25.38
N PHE A 182 -12.30 8.46 24.59
CA PHE A 182 -10.91 8.34 25.01
C PHE A 182 -10.32 9.70 25.42
N LEU A 183 -10.51 10.73 24.60
CA LEU A 183 -10.00 12.08 24.89
C LEU A 183 -10.66 12.67 26.14
N ASN A 184 -11.98 12.53 26.28
CA ASN A 184 -12.70 12.97 27.48
C ASN A 184 -12.20 12.27 28.74
N GLN A 185 -11.92 10.96 28.67
CA GLN A 185 -11.38 10.19 29.78
C GLN A 185 -9.99 10.69 30.17
N VAL A 186 -9.08 10.85 29.21
CA VAL A 186 -7.68 11.24 29.48
C VAL A 186 -7.56 12.68 30.00
N VAL A 187 -8.42 13.59 29.55
CA VAL A 187 -8.41 14.99 30.00
C VAL A 187 -9.05 15.16 31.37
N ARG A 188 -10.13 14.42 31.67
CA ARG A 188 -10.87 14.54 32.94
C ARG A 188 -10.26 13.73 34.09
N GLN A 189 -9.42 12.74 33.79
CA GLN A 189 -8.56 12.15 34.79
C GLN A 189 -7.34 13.06 34.94
N PRO A 190 -7.23 13.87 36.01
CA PRO A 190 -5.98 14.56 36.28
C PRO A 190 -4.94 13.46 36.53
N LYS A 191 -4.12 13.16 35.52
CA LYS A 191 -2.83 12.56 35.83
C LYS A 191 -2.14 13.63 36.64
N SER A 192 -1.83 13.33 37.91
CA SER A 192 -0.61 13.87 38.49
C SER A 192 0.43 13.70 37.39
N LEU A 193 0.96 14.81 36.88
CA LEU A 193 2.18 14.73 36.08
C LEU A 193 3.10 13.81 36.87
N PRO A 194 3.76 12.82 36.25
CA PRO A 194 4.85 12.15 36.92
C PRO A 194 5.67 13.25 37.58
N ASP A 195 5.99 13.08 38.86
CA ASP A 195 6.92 13.96 39.53
C ASP A 195 8.20 13.84 38.71
N TRP A 196 8.36 14.72 37.72
CA TRP A 196 9.59 14.92 36.97
C TRP A 196 10.50 15.64 37.95
N GLN A 197 10.79 14.98 39.08
CA GLN A 197 11.96 15.27 39.85
C GLN A 197 13.08 15.21 38.83
N HIS A 198 13.67 16.36 38.60
CA HIS A 198 14.88 16.51 37.84
C HIS A 198 15.91 15.52 38.41
N SER A 199 15.93 14.29 37.92
CA SER A 199 17.12 13.46 38.04
C SER A 199 18.17 14.26 37.31
N GLU A 200 19.12 14.81 38.05
CA GLU A 200 20.29 15.52 37.54
C GLU A 200 21.22 14.60 36.72
N ALA A 201 20.68 13.68 35.93
CA ALA A 201 21.37 13.09 34.81
C ALA A 201 21.44 14.15 33.69
N ARG A 202 22.19 15.22 33.92
CA ARG A 202 22.87 15.93 32.84
C ARG A 202 23.76 14.88 32.17
N VAL A 203 23.26 14.24 31.12
CA VAL A 203 24.16 13.70 30.10
C VAL A 203 24.93 14.91 29.60
N ARG A 204 26.16 15.08 30.10
CA ARG A 204 27.13 15.98 29.49
C ARG A 204 27.37 15.45 28.09
N LEU A 205 26.56 15.89 27.13
CA LEU A 205 27.01 15.94 25.76
C LEU A 205 28.19 16.91 25.80
N ASN A 206 29.41 16.36 25.74
CA ASN A 206 30.58 17.14 25.37
C ASN A 206 30.26 17.76 24.02
N LYS A 207 29.77 19.00 24.02
CA LYS A 207 29.77 19.81 22.80
C LYS A 207 31.23 19.94 22.40
N PRO A 208 31.63 19.51 21.19
CA PRO A 208 32.92 19.95 20.67
C PRO A 208 32.89 21.48 20.69
N GLN A 209 33.91 22.10 21.29
CA GLN A 209 34.15 23.53 21.12
C GLN A 209 34.52 23.75 19.66
N LEU A 210 33.53 24.04 18.82
CA LEU A 210 33.79 24.58 17.50
C LEU A 210 34.33 26.00 17.71
N ASN A 211 35.52 26.26 17.18
CA ASN A 211 36.12 27.59 17.16
C ASN A 211 35.33 28.49 16.21
N GLU A 212 35.32 29.80 16.46
CA GLU A 212 34.60 30.78 15.61
C GLU A 212 35.13 30.82 14.16
N SER A 213 36.32 30.27 13.89
CA SER A 213 36.85 30.18 12.52
C SER A 213 36.19 29.09 11.66
N GLU A 214 35.64 28.03 12.25
CA GLU A 214 34.95 26.94 11.52
C GLU A 214 33.50 27.31 11.15
N PHE A 215 32.89 28.24 11.87
CA PHE A 215 31.50 28.65 11.64
C PHE A 215 31.33 29.52 10.37
N ASN A 216 32.38 30.19 9.92
CA ASN A 216 32.34 31.09 8.76
C ASN A 216 32.51 30.38 7.39
N GLN A 217 32.75 29.06 7.36
CA GLN A 217 32.85 28.31 6.09
C GLN A 217 31.49 27.83 5.53
N TRP A 218 30.39 28.01 6.28
CA TRP A 218 29.05 27.53 5.90
C TRP A 218 28.08 28.65 5.46
N LYS A 219 28.61 29.82 5.05
CA LYS A 219 27.82 30.75 4.24
C LYS A 219 27.86 30.30 2.79
N PHE A 220 26.80 29.61 2.36
CA PHE A 220 26.49 29.53 0.93
C PHE A 220 26.24 30.96 0.44
N ASN A 221 27.08 31.42 -0.48
CA ASN A 221 26.77 32.60 -1.29
C ASN A 221 25.55 32.29 -2.15
N ASP A 222 24.69 33.29 -2.27
CA ASP A 222 23.49 33.33 -3.13
C ASP A 222 23.75 32.92 -4.59
#